data_AF-A0A0C2YY46-F1
#
_entry.id   AF-A0A0C2YY46-F1
#
_cell.length_a   1.000
_cell.length_b   1.000
_cell.length_c   1.000
_cell.angle_alpha   90.00
_cell.angle_beta   90.00
_cell.angle_gamma   90.00
#
_symmetry.space_group_name_H-M   'P 1'
#
loop_
_entity.id
_entity.type
_entity.pdbx_description
1 polymer ?
#
loop_
_entity_poly.entity_id
_entity_poly.type
_entity_poly.pdbx_seq_one_letter_code
_entity_poly.pdbx_strand_id
1 'polypeptide(L)'
;MNTVRTLAPAVLLASALFAPVQASIYVTEPVQGSVCHGGQACPVEWVDNGESPLLSAIGTCDVGLYTGGYVLAQDLGSVDVSSTSSFSFTPNPAAGPNGPYYLVFSNPSISYTGFSGSFK
;
A
#
# COMPACT_ATOMS: atom_id res chain seq x y z
N MET A 1 11.44 29.26 56.27
CA MET A 1 11.62 27.94 55.65
C MET A 1 10.83 27.96 54.35
N ASN A 2 11.46 28.28 53.22
CA ASN A 2 10.79 28.44 51.93
C ASN A 2 11.19 27.29 51.02
N THR A 3 10.29 26.32 50.88
CA THR A 3 10.47 25.15 50.03
C THR A 3 10.24 25.54 48.57
N VAL A 4 11.31 25.66 47.79
CA VAL A 4 11.24 25.82 46.34
C VAL A 4 10.76 24.49 45.74
N ARG A 5 9.59 24.49 45.11
CA ARG A 5 9.03 23.33 44.41
C ARG A 5 9.66 23.24 43.02
N THR A 6 10.51 22.24 42.83
CA THR A 6 11.11 21.90 41.53
C THR A 6 10.02 21.42 40.57
N LEU A 7 9.73 22.20 39.52
CA LEU A 7 8.89 21.78 38.40
C LEU A 7 9.77 20.98 37.42
N ALA A 8 9.53 19.67 37.33
CA ALA A 8 10.15 18.83 36.31
C ALA A 8 9.51 19.13 34.94
N PRO A 9 10.30 19.36 33.87
CA PRO A 9 9.73 19.57 32.54
C PRO A 9 9.31 18.21 31.98
N ALA A 10 8.02 18.05 31.67
CA ALA A 10 7.51 16.93 30.90
C ALA A 10 7.95 17.08 29.44
N VAL A 11 8.94 16.29 29.03
CA VAL A 11 9.35 16.18 27.62
C VAL A 11 8.28 15.36 26.89
N LEU A 12 7.41 16.02 26.12
CA LEU A 12 6.55 15.35 25.14
C LEU A 12 7.43 14.88 23.97
N LEU A 13 7.72 13.58 23.90
CA LEU A 13 8.23 12.96 22.67
C LEU A 13 7.08 12.89 21.67
N ALA A 14 7.04 13.83 20.72
CA ALA A 14 6.21 13.71 19.53
C ALA A 14 6.86 12.68 18.60
N SER A 15 6.44 11.43 18.70
CA SER A 15 6.76 10.40 17.70
C SER A 15 6.03 10.73 16.41
N ALA A 16 6.72 11.40 15.48
CA ALA A 16 6.26 11.53 14.10
C ALA A 16 6.17 10.11 13.50
N LEU A 17 4.94 9.64 13.28
CA LEU A 17 4.70 8.47 12.46
C LEU A 17 5.06 8.86 11.02
N PHE A 18 6.28 8.56 10.61
CA PHE A 18 6.65 8.62 9.20
C PHE A 18 5.85 7.54 8.48
N ALA A 19 4.77 7.91 7.82
CA ALA A 19 4.24 7.09 6.74
C ALA A 19 5.31 7.12 5.64
N PRO A 20 5.88 5.97 5.22
CA PRO A 20 6.76 5.97 4.06
C PRO A 20 5.89 6.30 2.84
N VAL A 21 5.85 7.59 2.46
CA VAL A 21 5.47 8.00 1.12
C VAL A 21 6.67 7.66 0.25
N GLN A 22 6.74 6.39 -0.14
CA GLN A 22 7.63 5.94 -1.20
C GLN A 22 6.77 5.90 -2.46
N ALA A 23 6.54 7.08 -3.05
CA ALA A 23 5.64 7.19 -4.18
C ALA A 23 6.40 6.86 -5.46
N SER A 24 5.94 5.82 -6.16
CA SER A 24 6.38 5.48 -7.53
C SER A 24 5.48 4.44 -8.22
N ILE A 25 4.26 4.24 -7.72
CA ILE A 25 3.11 3.75 -8.50
C ILE A 25 1.90 4.39 -7.85
N TYR A 26 1.00 5.00 -8.61
CA TYR A 26 -0.21 5.63 -8.05
C TYR A 26 -1.44 4.90 -8.53
N VAL A 27 -1.99 4.05 -7.66
CA VAL A 27 -3.18 3.26 -7.95
C VAL A 27 -4.42 4.17 -7.97
N THR A 28 -5.09 4.22 -9.12
CA THR A 28 -6.29 5.02 -9.38
C THR A 28 -7.57 4.20 -9.30
N GLU A 29 -7.46 2.87 -9.35
CA GLU A 29 -8.52 1.92 -9.03
C GLU A 29 -7.86 0.62 -8.53
N PRO A 30 -8.33 -0.01 -7.44
CA PRO A 30 -9.33 0.49 -6.51
C PRO A 30 -8.79 1.60 -5.60
N VAL A 31 -9.68 2.54 -5.23
CA VAL A 31 -9.39 3.65 -4.30
C VAL A 31 -10.18 3.50 -3.00
N GLN A 32 -9.97 4.42 -2.07
CA GLN A 32 -10.78 4.47 -0.85
C GLN A 32 -12.27 4.61 -1.19
N GLY A 33 -13.04 3.59 -0.81
CA GLY A 33 -14.48 3.52 -1.08
C GLY A 33 -14.87 2.55 -2.21
N SER A 34 -13.92 2.12 -3.06
CA SER A 34 -14.14 1.04 -4.01
C SER A 34 -14.48 -0.27 -3.28
N VAL A 35 -15.28 -1.11 -3.94
CA VAL A 35 -15.69 -2.42 -3.44
C VAL A 35 -15.38 -3.48 -4.49
N CYS A 36 -14.53 -4.44 -4.14
CA CYS A 36 -14.19 -5.60 -4.94
C CYS A 36 -14.74 -6.86 -4.29
N HIS A 37 -15.70 -7.49 -4.96
CA HIS A 37 -16.38 -8.66 -4.43
C HIS A 37 -15.60 -9.95 -4.71
N GLY A 38 -15.55 -10.83 -3.70
CA GLY A 38 -15.03 -12.18 -3.88
C GLY A 38 -15.72 -12.90 -5.03
N GLY A 39 -14.92 -13.53 -5.90
CA GLY A 39 -15.41 -14.29 -7.06
C GLY A 39 -15.83 -13.42 -8.25
N GLN A 40 -15.70 -12.09 -8.17
CA GLN A 40 -15.95 -11.16 -9.26
C GLN A 40 -14.66 -10.48 -9.70
N ALA A 41 -14.59 -10.08 -10.97
CA ALA A 41 -13.44 -9.33 -11.48
C ALA A 41 -13.36 -7.95 -10.80
N CYS A 42 -12.18 -7.63 -10.27
CA CYS A 42 -11.80 -6.36 -9.68
C CYS A 42 -10.75 -5.71 -10.60
N PRO A 43 -11.01 -4.52 -11.17
CA PRO A 43 -10.02 -3.81 -11.96
C PRO A 43 -8.93 -3.22 -11.07
N VAL A 44 -7.72 -3.17 -11.58
CA VAL A 44 -6.59 -2.46 -10.98
C VAL A 44 -6.00 -1.54 -12.05
N GLU A 45 -5.91 -0.26 -11.74
CA GLU A 45 -5.38 0.77 -12.63
C GLU A 45 -4.39 1.65 -11.86
N TRP A 46 -3.33 2.07 -12.54
CA TRP A 46 -2.34 2.97 -11.96
C TRP A 46 -1.75 3.92 -13.00
N VAL A 47 -1.13 4.98 -12.48
CA VAL A 47 -0.34 5.93 -13.27
C VAL A 47 1.03 6.13 -12.64
N ASP A 48 1.97 6.61 -13.45
CA ASP A 48 3.22 7.19 -12.96
C ASP A 48 2.90 8.57 -12.36
N ASN A 49 3.29 8.80 -11.10
CA ASN A 49 3.06 10.08 -10.43
C ASN A 49 4.21 11.07 -10.63
N GLY A 50 5.24 10.71 -11.40
CA GLY A 50 6.41 11.52 -11.68
C GLY A 50 7.45 11.55 -10.56
N GLU A 51 7.24 10.77 -9.50
CA GLU A 51 8.22 10.63 -8.41
C GLU A 51 9.16 9.45 -8.67
N SER A 52 10.44 9.61 -8.32
CA SER A 52 11.45 8.58 -8.56
C SER A 52 11.34 7.43 -7.54
N PRO A 53 11.53 6.16 -7.97
CA PRO A 53 11.80 5.71 -9.35
C PRO A 53 10.57 5.81 -10.27
N LEU A 54 10.75 6.25 -11.51
CA LEU A 54 9.67 6.18 -12.52
C LEU A 54 9.27 4.72 -12.79
N LEU A 55 8.06 4.48 -13.33
CA LEU A 55 7.60 3.13 -13.66
C LEU A 55 8.56 2.40 -14.62
N SER A 56 9.19 3.16 -15.52
CA SER A 56 10.22 2.66 -16.44
C SER A 56 11.48 2.13 -15.74
N ALA A 57 11.80 2.63 -14.55
CA ALA A 57 12.89 2.15 -13.72
C ALA A 57 12.45 1.04 -12.75
N ILE A 58 11.16 0.93 -12.46
CA ILE A 58 10.61 -0.13 -11.60
C ILE A 58 10.52 -1.46 -12.32
N GLY A 59 9.98 -1.48 -13.55
CA GLY A 59 9.84 -2.71 -14.33
C GLY A 59 8.83 -3.70 -13.73
N THR A 60 9.20 -4.98 -13.65
CA THR A 60 8.31 -6.03 -13.14
C THR A 60 8.19 -6.01 -11.61
N CYS A 61 6.95 -6.01 -11.12
CA CYS A 61 6.61 -6.16 -9.71
C CYS A 61 5.84 -7.45 -9.47
N ASP A 62 6.10 -8.10 -8.35
CA ASP A 62 5.17 -9.04 -7.74
C ASP A 62 4.06 -8.26 -7.05
N VAL A 63 2.81 -8.73 -7.20
CA VAL A 63 1.63 -8.07 -6.64
C VAL A 63 0.90 -9.01 -5.69
N GLY A 64 0.57 -8.50 -4.52
CA GLY A 64 -0.24 -9.22 -3.55
C GLY A 64 -1.41 -8.38 -3.03
N LEU A 65 -2.50 -9.06 -2.70
CA LEU A 65 -3.61 -8.54 -1.92
C LEU A 65 -3.32 -8.78 -0.44
N TYR A 66 -3.34 -7.71 0.35
CA TYR A 66 -3.04 -7.75 1.77
C TYR A 66 -4.21 -7.21 2.59
N THR A 67 -4.27 -7.65 3.85
CA THR A 67 -5.19 -7.11 4.86
C THR A 67 -4.49 -6.95 6.21
N GLY A 68 -5.07 -6.14 7.09
CA GLY A 68 -4.49 -5.83 8.40
C GLY A 68 -3.07 -5.24 8.29
N GLY A 69 -2.19 -5.63 9.20
CA GLY A 69 -0.77 -5.21 9.18
C GLY A 69 0.10 -6.16 8.37
N TYR A 70 -0.07 -6.19 7.04
CA TYR A 70 0.73 -6.99 6.10
C TYR A 70 0.47 -8.50 6.10
N VAL A 71 -0.78 -8.92 6.35
CA VAL A 71 -1.17 -10.32 6.13
C VAL A 71 -1.49 -10.53 4.65
N LEU A 72 -0.69 -11.35 3.97
CA LEU A 72 -0.95 -11.72 2.57
C LEU A 72 -2.25 -12.54 2.52
N ALA A 73 -3.25 -12.01 1.83
CA ALA A 73 -4.55 -12.66 1.63
C ALA A 73 -4.56 -13.45 0.31
N GLN A 74 -3.92 -12.92 -0.73
CA GLN A 74 -3.83 -13.57 -2.04
C GLN A 74 -2.63 -13.07 -2.83
N ASP A 75 -1.87 -13.99 -3.42
CA ASP A 75 -0.86 -13.70 -4.43
C ASP A 75 -1.54 -13.46 -5.79
N LEU A 76 -1.18 -12.37 -6.48
CA LEU A 76 -1.76 -11.96 -7.76
C LEU A 76 -0.79 -12.14 -8.94
N GLY A 77 0.39 -12.73 -8.68
CA GLY A 77 1.46 -12.90 -9.66
C GLY A 77 2.24 -11.61 -9.95
N SER A 78 2.98 -11.63 -11.06
CA SER A 78 3.86 -10.52 -11.45
C SER A 78 3.26 -9.71 -12.59
N VAL A 79 3.45 -8.39 -12.55
CA VAL A 79 3.04 -7.44 -13.60
C VAL A 79 4.19 -6.50 -13.94
N ASP A 80 4.38 -6.23 -15.23
CA ASP A 80 5.35 -5.22 -15.68
C ASP A 80 4.71 -3.83 -15.69
N VAL A 81 4.99 -3.04 -14.66
CA VAL A 81 4.42 -1.71 -14.48
C VAL A 81 5.05 -0.68 -15.41
N SER A 82 6.18 -1.02 -16.05
CA SER A 82 6.84 -0.16 -17.03
C SER A 82 6.16 -0.16 -18.41
N SER A 83 5.42 -1.24 -18.72
CA SER A 83 4.78 -1.46 -20.02
C SER A 83 3.27 -1.55 -19.95
N THR A 84 2.69 -1.67 -18.74
CA THR A 84 1.25 -1.73 -18.52
C THR A 84 0.81 -0.75 -17.43
N SER A 85 -0.46 -0.37 -17.46
CA SER A 85 -1.07 0.55 -16.49
C SER A 85 -2.35 -0.01 -15.86
N SER A 86 -2.67 -1.28 -16.15
CA SER A 86 -3.85 -1.94 -15.59
C SER A 86 -3.73 -3.46 -15.65
N PHE A 87 -4.48 -4.13 -14.77
CA PHE A 87 -4.86 -5.54 -14.89
C PHE A 87 -6.21 -5.76 -14.21
N SER A 88 -6.72 -7.00 -14.22
CA SER A 88 -7.84 -7.38 -13.38
C SER A 88 -7.55 -8.68 -12.65
N PHE A 89 -7.94 -8.77 -11.39
CA PHE A 89 -7.88 -10.00 -10.60
C PHE A 89 -9.25 -10.37 -10.07
N THR A 90 -9.42 -11.63 -9.69
CA THR A 90 -10.61 -12.09 -8.98
C THR A 90 -10.22 -12.33 -7.51
N PRO A 91 -10.75 -11.56 -6.55
CA PRO A 91 -10.50 -11.83 -5.14
C PRO A 91 -11.06 -13.21 -4.79
N ASN A 92 -10.28 -14.02 -4.09
CA ASN A 92 -10.70 -15.32 -3.59
C ASN A 92 -11.75 -15.08 -2.47
N PRO A 93 -12.99 -15.58 -2.60
CA PRO A 93 -14.02 -15.43 -1.56
C PRO A 93 -13.62 -15.98 -0.19
N ALA A 94 -12.62 -16.87 -0.13
CA ALA A 94 -12.09 -17.46 1.10
C ALA A 94 -10.81 -16.77 1.61
N ALA A 95 -10.34 -15.68 0.99
CA ALA A 95 -9.11 -14.99 1.37
C ALA A 95 -9.17 -14.32 2.75
N GLY A 96 -10.38 -14.03 3.24
CA GLY A 96 -10.58 -13.42 4.54
C GLY A 96 -12.00 -12.89 4.74
N PRO A 97 -12.27 -12.28 5.91
CA PRO A 97 -13.55 -11.63 6.16
C PRO A 97 -13.73 -10.39 5.28
N ASN A 98 -14.97 -9.93 5.15
CA ASN A 98 -15.26 -8.60 4.60
C ASN A 98 -14.54 -7.54 5.44
N GLY A 99 -13.73 -6.70 4.80
CA GLY A 99 -12.87 -5.77 5.53
C GLY A 99 -12.00 -4.93 4.61
N PRO A 100 -11.10 -4.12 5.18
CA PRO A 100 -10.14 -3.36 4.41
C PRO A 100 -9.06 -4.27 3.81
N TYR A 101 -8.85 -4.13 2.51
CA TYR A 101 -7.74 -4.73 1.76
C TYR A 101 -6.94 -3.64 1.05
N TYR A 102 -5.71 -3.95 0.68
CA TYR A 102 -4.85 -3.09 -0.13
C TYR A 102 -3.91 -3.94 -0.98
N LEU A 103 -3.43 -3.36 -2.08
CA LEU A 103 -2.46 -3.98 -2.95
C LEU A 103 -1.05 -3.54 -2.56
N VAL A 104 -0.10 -4.47 -2.69
CA VAL A 104 1.32 -4.20 -2.56
C VAL A 104 2.01 -4.61 -3.86
N PHE A 105 2.79 -3.70 -4.43
CA PHE A 105 3.65 -3.94 -5.58
C PHE A 105 5.09 -3.97 -5.08
N SER A 106 5.83 -5.04 -5.32
CA SER A 106 7.22 -5.17 -4.86
C SER A 106 8.15 -5.55 -6.00
N ASN A 107 9.27 -4.83 -6.11
CA ASN A 107 10.42 -5.28 -6.89
C ASN A 107 11.65 -5.33 -5.97
N PRO A 108 12.04 -6.53 -5.48
CA PRO A 108 13.15 -6.69 -4.55
C PRO A 108 14.51 -6.40 -5.20
N SER A 109 14.65 -6.53 -6.52
CA SER A 109 15.92 -6.27 -7.22
C SER A 109 16.38 -4.80 -7.11
N ILE A 110 15.44 -3.89 -6.85
CA ILE A 110 15.72 -2.45 -6.65
C ILE A 110 15.24 -1.94 -5.28
N SER A 111 14.87 -2.83 -4.36
CA SER A 111 14.31 -2.46 -3.04
C SER A 111 13.07 -1.54 -3.13
N TYR A 112 12.22 -1.78 -4.12
CA TYR A 112 10.99 -1.02 -4.34
C TYR A 112 9.78 -1.68 -3.68
N THR A 113 8.93 -0.85 -3.07
CA THR A 113 7.61 -1.26 -2.58
C THR A 113 6.63 -0.10 -2.74
N GLY A 114 5.52 -0.36 -3.43
CA GLY A 114 4.40 0.57 -3.62
C GLY A 114 3.09 0.01 -3.06
N PHE A 115 2.18 0.89 -2.68
CA PHE A 115 0.92 0.53 -2.03
C PHE A 115 -0.27 1.20 -2.72
N SER A 116 -1.40 0.50 -2.79
CA SER A 116 -2.69 1.15 -3.08
C SER A 116 -3.26 1.83 -1.84
N GLY A 117 -4.28 2.66 -2.04
CA GLY A 117 -5.22 2.98 -0.96
C GLY A 117 -5.99 1.74 -0.51
N SER A 118 -6.51 1.75 0.72
CA SER A 118 -7.37 0.66 1.19
C SER A 118 -8.75 0.69 0.55
N PHE A 119 -9.26 -0.46 0.14
CA PHE A 119 -10.59 -0.68 -0.43
C PHE A 119 -11.30 -1.84 0.29
N LYS A 120 -12.55 -2.13 -0.07
CA LYS A 120 -13.35 -3.21 0.53
C LYS A 120 -13.54 -4.39 -0.39
#